data_AF-A0A6A3C494-F1
#
_entry.id   AF-A0A6A3C494-F1
#
_cell.length_a   1.000
_cell.length_b   1.000
_cell.length_c   1.000
_cell.angle_alpha   90.00
_cell.angle_beta   90.00
_cell.angle_gamma   90.00
#
_symmetry.space_group_name_H-M   'P 1'
#
loop_
_entity.id
_entity.type
_entity.pdbx_description
1 polymer ?
#
loop_
_entity_poly.entity_id
_entity_poly.type
_entity_poly.pdbx_seq_one_letter_code
_entity_poly.pdbx_strand_id
1 'polypeptide(L)'
;MLEEHIGHQLQPPIGEHRLGELGNWVRKEFHVSGNSWDSSSMDIAAAGIGWFAIGLKGEGVLGVWSYDGVDIVLRNALLPHRARLFEEARFTVSKIVSKADQTLNKSKKQIERKKQSDQKTAIAAGR
;
A
#
# COMPACT_ATOMS: atom_id res chain seq x y z
N MET A 1 10.92 10.83 11.30
CA MET A 1 10.67 9.99 10.10
C MET A 1 9.23 10.10 9.59
N LEU A 2 8.18 9.96 10.41
CA LEU A 2 6.80 10.24 9.94
C LEU A 2 6.57 11.75 9.79
N GLU A 3 6.96 12.57 10.78
CA GLU A 3 6.65 14.00 10.79
C GLU A 3 7.27 14.74 9.59
N GLU A 4 8.46 14.35 9.15
CA GLU A 4 9.18 14.94 8.00
C GLU A 4 8.45 14.81 6.67
N HIS A 5 7.49 13.89 6.55
CA HIS A 5 6.76 13.62 5.31
C HIS A 5 5.32 14.16 5.33
N ILE A 6 4.81 14.58 6.51
CA ILE A 6 3.45 15.13 6.64
C ILE A 6 3.39 16.50 5.98
N GLY A 7 2.32 16.75 5.22
CA GLY A 7 2.18 18.01 4.50
C GLY A 7 2.92 18.04 3.16
N HIS A 8 3.68 16.98 2.83
CA HIS A 8 4.39 16.78 1.55
C HIS A 8 3.94 15.49 0.85
N GLN A 9 4.59 14.36 1.14
CA GLN A 9 4.24 13.06 0.55
C GLN A 9 3.02 12.45 1.25
N LEU A 10 2.86 12.70 2.55
CA LEU A 10 1.69 12.30 3.32
C LEU A 10 0.73 13.48 3.40
N GLN A 11 -0.16 13.52 2.42
CA GLN A 11 -1.27 14.45 2.34
C GLN A 11 -2.57 13.67 2.15
N PRO A 12 -3.70 14.13 2.70
CA PRO A 12 -3.89 15.35 3.52
C PRO A 12 -3.32 15.23 4.96
N PRO A 13 -3.09 16.34 5.70
CA PRO A 13 -3.35 17.74 5.32
C PRO A 13 -2.28 18.30 4.39
N ILE A 14 -2.59 19.38 3.65
CA ILE A 14 -1.63 20.04 2.76
C ILE A 14 -0.82 21.07 3.56
N GLY A 15 0.51 20.96 3.49
CA GLY A 15 1.44 21.87 4.16
C GLY A 15 1.66 21.54 5.63
N GLU A 16 2.92 21.66 6.07
CA GLU A 16 3.36 21.30 7.42
C GLU A 16 2.66 22.07 8.54
N HIS A 17 2.29 23.34 8.31
CA HIS A 17 1.70 24.20 9.35
C HIS A 17 0.39 23.65 9.93
N ARG A 18 -0.33 22.83 9.16
CA ARG A 18 -1.63 22.28 9.55
C ARG A 18 -1.51 21.07 10.46
N LEU A 19 -0.31 20.53 10.64
CA LEU A 19 -0.11 19.41 11.54
C LEU A 19 -0.46 19.78 12.99
N GLY A 20 -0.17 21.02 13.42
CA GLY A 20 -0.55 21.52 14.73
C GLY A 20 -2.06 21.70 14.94
N GLU A 21 -2.85 21.71 13.85
CA GLU A 21 -4.32 21.71 13.92
C GLU A 21 -4.88 20.30 14.20
N LEU A 22 -4.08 19.27 13.93
CA LEU A 22 -4.46 17.89 14.18
C LEU A 22 -4.15 17.55 15.63
N GLY A 23 -5.07 16.82 16.27
CA GLY A 23 -4.97 16.46 17.68
C GLY A 23 -3.77 15.55 17.99
N ASN A 24 -3.80 14.86 19.13
CA ASN A 24 -2.71 13.96 19.48
C ASN A 24 -2.70 12.73 18.58
N TRP A 25 -1.53 12.34 18.08
CA TRP A 25 -1.34 11.08 17.34
C TRP A 25 -1.25 9.92 18.32
N VAL A 26 -2.34 9.16 18.46
CA VAL A 26 -2.52 8.13 19.48
C VAL A 26 -2.56 6.73 18.88
N ARG A 27 -2.04 5.75 19.62
CA ARG A 27 -2.04 4.34 19.24
C ARG A 27 -3.19 3.60 19.92
N LYS A 28 -3.95 2.82 19.16
CA LYS A 28 -4.94 1.85 19.64
C LYS A 28 -4.50 0.44 19.25
N GLU A 29 -4.59 -0.50 20.19
CA GLU A 29 -4.22 -1.89 19.97
C GLU A 29 -5.45 -2.78 19.76
N PHE A 30 -5.36 -3.70 18.81
CA PHE A 30 -6.39 -4.68 18.52
C PHE A 30 -5.79 -6.08 18.50
N HIS A 31 -6.39 -6.98 19.25
CA HIS A 31 -6.12 -8.41 19.17
C HIS A 31 -6.98 -8.99 18.04
N VAL A 32 -6.35 -9.61 17.06
CA VAL A 32 -7.01 -10.13 15.87
C VAL A 32 -6.68 -11.61 15.69
N SER A 33 -7.63 -12.35 15.16
CA SER A 33 -7.47 -13.78 14.89
C SER A 33 -8.15 -14.19 13.60
N GLY A 34 -7.64 -15.22 12.95
CA GLY A 34 -8.20 -15.71 11.69
C GLY A 34 -7.71 -17.11 11.35
N ASN A 35 -8.34 -17.73 10.35
CA ASN A 35 -8.09 -19.12 9.97
C ASN A 35 -7.50 -19.28 8.56
N SER A 36 -7.34 -18.18 7.82
CA SER A 36 -7.00 -18.22 6.40
C SER A 36 -6.38 -16.90 5.93
N TRP A 37 -5.41 -17.02 5.03
CA TRP A 37 -4.86 -15.88 4.30
C TRP A 37 -5.72 -15.49 3.08
N ASP A 38 -6.48 -16.44 2.52
CA ASP A 38 -7.27 -16.23 1.30
C ASP A 38 -8.62 -15.54 1.52
N SER A 39 -8.94 -15.19 2.78
CA SER A 39 -10.21 -14.57 3.18
C SER A 39 -10.03 -13.64 4.37
N SER A 40 -10.75 -12.52 4.34
CA SER A 40 -10.76 -11.58 5.46
C SER A 40 -11.58 -12.15 6.62
N SER A 41 -11.01 -12.09 7.82
CA SER A 41 -11.64 -12.56 9.07
C SER A 41 -12.40 -11.43 9.77
N MET A 42 -11.86 -10.21 9.73
CA MET A 42 -12.42 -9.02 10.38
C MET A 42 -11.96 -7.76 9.67
N ASP A 43 -12.62 -6.64 9.96
CA ASP A 43 -12.24 -5.32 9.45
C ASP A 43 -11.85 -4.39 10.61
N ILE A 44 -10.84 -3.56 10.39
CA ILE A 44 -10.55 -2.39 11.21
C ILE A 44 -11.09 -1.18 10.46
N ALA A 45 -12.13 -0.53 11.00
CA ALA A 45 -12.77 0.62 10.39
C ALA A 45 -12.34 1.92 11.09
N ALA A 46 -11.96 2.91 10.28
CA ALA A 46 -11.65 4.26 10.71
C ALA A 46 -12.74 5.22 10.22
N ALA A 47 -13.37 5.93 11.16
CA ALA A 47 -14.46 6.85 10.86
C ALA A 47 -14.03 7.90 9.82
N GLY A 48 -14.85 8.10 8.78
CA GLY A 48 -14.64 9.11 7.74
C GLY A 48 -13.65 8.74 6.62
N ILE A 49 -12.84 7.69 6.77
CA ILE A 49 -11.85 7.27 5.75
C ILE A 49 -12.22 5.94 5.10
N GLY A 50 -12.71 4.98 5.88
CA GLY A 50 -13.06 3.65 5.38
C GLY A 50 -12.62 2.55 6.33
N TRP A 51 -12.22 1.40 5.78
CA TRP A 51 -11.78 0.26 6.57
C TRP A 51 -10.71 -0.55 5.85
N PHE A 52 -9.96 -1.32 6.64
CA PHE A 52 -9.00 -2.29 6.17
C PHE A 52 -9.51 -3.68 6.50
N ALA A 53 -9.54 -4.56 5.50
CA ALA A 53 -9.89 -5.96 5.69
C ALA A 53 -8.65 -6.75 6.14
N ILE A 54 -8.79 -7.51 7.22
CA ILE A 54 -7.69 -8.27 7.84
C ILE A 54 -7.88 -9.75 7.52
N GLY A 55 -6.99 -10.30 6.68
CA GLY A 55 -6.84 -11.73 6.44
C GLY A 55 -5.59 -12.24 7.17
N LEU A 56 -5.77 -13.22 8.06
CA LEU A 56 -4.66 -13.90 8.74
C LEU A 56 -5.01 -15.34 9.07
N LYS A 57 -3.98 -16.16 9.26
CA LYS A 57 -4.11 -17.50 9.84
C LYS A 57 -3.30 -17.56 11.14
N GLY A 58 -3.99 -17.62 12.27
CA GLY A 58 -3.44 -17.51 13.61
C GLY A 58 -3.96 -16.28 14.34
N GLU A 59 -3.18 -15.82 15.33
CA GLU A 59 -3.49 -14.66 16.18
C GLU A 59 -2.38 -13.61 16.06
N GLY A 60 -2.72 -12.35 16.29
CA GLY A 60 -1.77 -11.24 16.27
C GLY A 60 -2.30 -9.99 16.96
N VAL A 61 -1.40 -9.06 17.26
CA VAL A 61 -1.74 -7.75 17.83
C VAL A 61 -1.38 -6.67 16.82
N LEU A 62 -2.36 -5.86 16.44
CA LEU A 62 -2.19 -4.76 15.50
C LEU A 62 -2.25 -3.43 16.26
N GLY A 63 -1.21 -2.61 16.09
CA GLY A 63 -1.23 -1.21 16.49
C GLY A 63 -1.77 -0.35 15.35
N VAL A 64 -2.79 0.45 15.62
CA VAL A 64 -3.35 1.41 14.67
C VAL A 64 -3.17 2.80 15.26
N TRP A 65 -2.57 3.70 14.50
CA TRP A 65 -2.40 5.08 14.91
C TRP A 65 -3.40 5.98 14.20
N SER A 66 -3.99 6.90 14.95
CA SER A 66 -4.87 7.93 14.41
C SER A 66 -4.83 9.17 15.30
N TYR A 67 -5.47 10.25 14.85
CA TYR A 67 -5.62 11.45 15.68
C TYR A 67 -6.72 11.25 16.73
N ASP A 68 -6.53 11.86 17.89
CA ASP A 68 -7.54 11.88 18.94
C ASP A 68 -8.89 12.40 18.42
N GLY A 69 -9.98 11.77 18.89
CA GLY A 69 -11.34 12.01 18.39
C GLY A 69 -11.73 11.21 17.13
N VAL A 70 -10.80 10.57 16.41
CA VAL A 70 -11.14 9.65 15.32
C VAL A 70 -11.47 8.27 15.89
N ASP A 71 -12.70 7.81 15.69
CA ASP A 71 -13.10 6.48 16.14
C ASP A 71 -12.54 5.38 15.23
N ILE A 72 -11.90 4.39 15.86
CA ILE A 72 -11.34 3.20 15.21
C ILE A 72 -11.96 1.98 15.87
N VAL A 73 -12.67 1.16 15.09
CA VAL A 73 -13.41 0.00 15.61
C VAL A 73 -13.04 -1.28 14.90
N LEU A 74 -13.04 -2.37 15.66
CA LEU A 74 -12.95 -3.73 15.12
C LEU A 74 -14.37 -4.25 14.85
N ARG A 75 -14.59 -4.81 13.67
CA ARG A 75 -15.90 -5.37 13.29
C ARG A 75 -15.74 -6.63 12.43
N ASN A 76 -16.85 -7.35 12.23
CA ASN A 76 -16.90 -8.48 11.31
C ASN A 76 -16.57 -8.04 9.88
N ALA A 77 -15.88 -8.90 9.14
CA ALA A 77 -15.52 -8.63 7.76
C ALA A 77 -16.77 -8.42 6.90
N LEU A 78 -16.88 -7.26 6.25
CA LEU A 78 -18.00 -6.97 5.34
C LEU A 78 -17.85 -7.70 4.00
N LEU A 79 -16.62 -8.02 3.58
CA LEU A 79 -16.33 -8.68 2.31
C LEU A 79 -15.37 -9.88 2.46
N PRO A 80 -15.75 -10.96 3.17
CA PRO A 80 -14.84 -12.05 3.54
C PRO A 80 -14.19 -12.77 2.34
N HIS A 81 -14.92 -12.89 1.22
CA HIS A 81 -14.50 -13.67 0.06
C HIS A 81 -13.91 -12.82 -1.08
N ARG A 82 -13.68 -11.52 -0.85
CA ARG A 82 -13.08 -10.64 -1.86
C ARG A 82 -11.59 -10.38 -1.65
N ALA A 83 -10.94 -10.98 -0.64
CA ALA A 83 -9.51 -10.81 -0.39
C ALA A 83 -8.67 -11.04 -1.66
N ARG A 84 -8.92 -12.15 -2.38
CA ARG A 84 -8.24 -12.45 -3.66
C ARG A 84 -8.47 -11.42 -4.76
N LEU A 85 -9.59 -10.70 -4.75
CA LEU A 85 -9.88 -9.64 -5.73
C LEU A 85 -9.18 -8.32 -5.38
N PHE A 86 -8.97 -8.04 -4.09
CA PHE A 86 -8.25 -6.84 -3.62
C PHE A 86 -6.73 -7.01 -3.68
N GLU A 87 -6.22 -8.25 -3.58
CA GLU A 87 -4.80 -8.57 -3.76
C GLU A 87 -4.35 -8.56 -5.23
N GLU A 88 -5.29 -8.58 -6.18
CA GLU A 88 -4.94 -8.27 -7.56
C GLU A 88 -4.48 -6.80 -7.62
N ALA A 89 -3.29 -6.56 -8.19
CA ALA A 89 -2.71 -5.24 -8.48
C ALA A 89 -3.52 -4.41 -9.51
N ARG A 90 -4.85 -4.52 -9.48
CA ARG A 90 -5.85 -3.82 -10.28
C ARG A 90 -6.63 -2.81 -9.45
N PHE A 91 -6.62 -2.90 -8.11
CA PHE A 91 -7.42 -2.00 -7.28
C PHE A 91 -6.83 -0.58 -7.21
N THR A 92 -5.51 -0.45 -7.25
CA THR A 92 -4.79 0.84 -7.27
C THR A 92 -4.64 1.44 -8.67
N VAL A 93 -4.67 0.63 -9.74
CA VAL A 93 -4.61 1.09 -11.14
C VAL A 93 -5.45 0.20 -12.06
N SER A 94 -6.20 0.81 -12.99
CA SER A 94 -7.01 0.07 -13.96
C SER A 94 -6.20 -0.98 -14.72
N LYS A 95 -6.83 -2.14 -15.03
CA LYS A 95 -6.20 -3.27 -15.75
C LYS A 95 -5.53 -2.87 -17.07
N ILE A 96 -6.05 -1.82 -17.72
CA ILE A 96 -5.50 -1.25 -18.95
C ILE A 96 -4.16 -0.56 -18.68
N VAL A 97 -4.10 0.26 -17.62
CA VAL A 97 -2.90 1.00 -17.21
C VAL A 97 -1.81 0.05 -16.74
N SER A 98 -2.16 -0.93 -15.88
CA SER A 98 -1.20 -1.95 -15.42
C SER A 98 -0.58 -2.74 -16.59
N LYS A 99 -1.38 -3.11 -17.59
CA LYS A 99 -0.86 -3.78 -18.80
C LYS A 99 0.04 -2.86 -19.63
N ALA A 100 -0.38 -1.61 -19.83
CA ALA A 100 0.42 -0.62 -20.55
C ALA A 100 1.79 -0.41 -19.87
N ASP A 101 1.80 -0.22 -18.56
CA ASP A 101 3.03 -0.04 -17.78
C ASP A 101 3.94 -1.27 -17.84
N GLN A 102 3.38 -2.48 -17.74
CA GLN A 102 4.14 -3.73 -17.90
C GLN A 102 4.76 -3.85 -19.30
N THR A 103 4.03 -3.49 -20.36
CA THR A 103 4.57 -3.53 -21.73
C THR A 103 5.67 -2.50 -21.95
N LEU A 104 5.50 -1.29 -21.42
CA LEU A 104 6.49 -0.22 -21.49
C LEU A 104 7.78 -0.57 -20.74
N ASN A 105 7.66 -1.15 -19.54
CA ASN A 105 8.82 -1.57 -18.76
C ASN A 105 9.58 -2.74 -19.41
N LYS A 106 8.87 -3.67 -20.05
CA LYS A 106 9.51 -4.77 -20.82
C LYS A 106 10.27 -4.26 -22.04
N SER A 107 9.72 -3.29 -22.78
CA SER A 107 10.39 -2.73 -23.97
C SER A 107 11.63 -1.92 -23.60
N LYS A 108 11.57 -1.10 -22.53
CA LYS A 108 12.75 -0.38 -22.00
C LYS A 108 13.88 -1.33 -21.60
N LYS A 109 13.56 -2.42 -20.89
CA LYS A 109 14.55 -3.43 -20.47
C LYS A 109 15.20 -4.15 -21.66
N GLN A 110 14.48 -4.34 -22.77
CA GLN A 110 15.04 -4.88 -24.01
C GLN A 110 15.95 -3.88 -24.73
N ILE A 111 15.57 -2.60 -24.77
CA ILE A 111 16.38 -1.53 -25.36
C ILE A 111 17.69 -1.35 -24.58
N GLU A 112 17.64 -1.37 -23.25
CA GLU A 112 18.82 -1.29 -22.39
C GLU A 112 19.75 -2.49 -22.56
N ARG A 113 19.20 -3.71 -22.64
CA ARG A 113 19.98 -4.93 -22.92
C ARG A 113 20.68 -4.87 -24.27
N LYS A 114 20.00 -4.34 -25.30
CA LYS A 114 20.58 -4.17 -26.65
C LYS A 114 21.69 -3.12 -26.66
N LYS A 115 21.49 -1.97 -25.98
CA LYS A 115 22.55 -0.96 -25.83
C LYS A 115 23.79 -1.50 -25.09
N GLN A 116 23.60 -2.33 -24.07
CA GLN A 116 24.72 -2.97 -23.37
C GLN A 116 25.45 -4.04 -24.22
N SER A 117 24.74 -4.78 -25.08
CA SER A 117 25.40 -5.72 -26.00
C SER A 117 26.19 -5.01 -27.09
N ASP A 118 25.66 -3.90 -27.60
CA ASP A 118 26.30 -3.13 -28.67
C ASP A 118 27.55 -2.42 -28.15
N GLN A 119 27.53 -1.90 -26.91
CA GLN A 119 28.71 -1.35 -26.25
C GLN A 119 29.79 -2.40 -25.96
N LYS A 120 29.43 -3.61 -25.52
CA LYS A 120 30.41 -4.70 -25.32
C LYS A 120 31.06 -5.15 -26.62
N THR A 121 30.30 -5.20 -27.71
CA THR A 121 30.81 -5.56 -29.05
C THR A 121 31.76 -4.48 -29.59
N ALA A 122 31.45 -3.19 -29.39
CA ALA A 122 32.32 -2.09 -29.80
C ALA A 122 33.66 -2.05 -29.04
N ILE A 123 33.68 -2.41 -27.75
CA ILE A 123 34.90 -2.45 -26.93
C ILE A 123 35.80 -3.66 -27.32
N ALA A 124 35.20 -4.77 -27.77
CA ALA A 124 35.94 -5.96 -28.22
C ALA A 124 36.57 -5.82 -29.61
N ALA A 125 36.00 -5.00 -30.50
CA ALA A 125 36.52 -4.76 -31.85
C ALA A 125 37.60 -3.66 -31.93
N GLY A 126 37.86 -2.95 -30.83
CA GLY A 126 38.85 -1.87 -30.72
C GLY A 126 40.15 -2.25 -29.99
N ARG A 127 40.46 -3.55 -29.84
CA ARG A 127 41.74 -4.05 -29.33
C ARG A 127 42.47 -4.86 -30.40
#